data_AF-A0A2E7BH03-F1
#
_entry.id   AF-A0A2E7BH03-F1
#
_cell.length_a   1.000
_cell.length_b   1.000
_cell.length_c   1.000
_cell.angle_alpha   90.00
_cell.angle_beta   90.00
_cell.angle_gamma   90.00
#
_symmetry.space_group_name_H-M   'P 1'
#
loop_
_entity.id
_entity.type
_entity.pdbx_description
1 polymer ?
#
loop_
_entity_poly.entity_id
_entity_poly.type
_entity_poly.pdbx_seq_one_letter_code
_entity_poly.pdbx_strand_id
1 'polypeptide(L)' 'MTGYSFQPSASGCAMRLYIDTMDAMLVDYEPDGRVKLDGEDWSTPTLQERRAILHAAQTEMERLQDLILALERDVSV' A
#
# COMPACT_ATOMS: atom_id res chain seq x y z
N MET A 1 -25.32 17.97 2.87
CA MET A 1 -25.14 16.50 2.84
C MET A 1 -24.51 16.13 1.51
N THR A 2 -23.21 16.34 1.37
CA THR A 2 -22.46 15.95 0.17
C THR A 2 -21.92 14.55 0.42
N GLY A 3 -22.64 13.56 -0.09
CA GLY A 3 -22.13 12.19 -0.17
C GLY A 3 -21.00 12.16 -1.19
N TYR A 4 -19.78 11.95 -0.71
CA TYR A 4 -18.67 11.60 -1.59
C TYR A 4 -18.98 10.24 -2.20
N SER A 5 -19.41 10.24 -3.45
CA SER A 5 -19.48 9.03 -4.26
C SER A 5 -18.04 8.58 -4.51
N PHE A 6 -17.62 7.50 -3.85
CA PHE A 6 -16.39 6.78 -4.19
C PHE A 6 -16.60 6.17 -5.57
N GLN A 7 -16.27 6.92 -6.62
CA GLN A 7 -16.14 6.37 -7.96
C GLN A 7 -14.81 5.59 -7.96
N PRO A 8 -14.79 4.25 -8.06
CA PRO A 8 -13.56 3.55 -8.34
C PRO A 8 -13.12 3.97 -9.74
N SER A 9 -12.16 4.88 -9.79
CA SER A 9 -11.56 5.33 -11.04
C SER A 9 -11.00 4.11 -11.76
N ALA A 10 -11.36 3.95 -13.04
CA ALA A 10 -10.78 2.98 -13.96
C ALA A 10 -9.33 3.35 -14.35
N SER A 11 -8.55 3.80 -13.39
CA SER A 11 -7.12 4.07 -13.43
C SER A 11 -6.66 3.73 -12.02
N GLY A 12 -6.43 2.44 -11.77
CA GLY A 12 -5.98 1.92 -10.49
C GLY A 12 -4.80 2.76 -10.01
N CYS A 13 -5.00 3.47 -8.90
CA CYS A 13 -3.90 4.09 -8.21
C CYS A 13 -3.00 2.92 -7.80
N ALA A 14 -1.91 2.74 -8.54
CA ALA A 14 -1.09 1.54 -8.53
C ALA A 14 -0.38 1.40 -7.19
N MET A 15 -1.12 0.98 -6.17
CA MET A 15 -0.59 0.69 -4.85
C MET A 15 0.13 -0.64 -4.97
N ARG A 16 1.45 -0.59 -5.10
CA ARG A 16 2.32 -1.76 -5.06
C ARG A 16 3.10 -1.72 -3.76
N LEU A 17 2.69 -2.53 -2.79
CA LEU A 17 3.38 -2.67 -1.51
C LEU A 17 3.83 -4.12 -1.35
N TYR A 18 5.13 -4.31 -1.23
CA TYR A 18 5.69 -5.62 -0.90
C TYR A 18 5.56 -5.88 0.60
N ILE A 19 4.93 -6.99 0.94
CA ILE A 19 4.69 -7.46 2.30
C ILE A 19 5.75 -8.53 2.60
N ASP A 20 6.82 -8.10 3.24
CA ASP A 20 7.99 -8.92 3.58
C ASP A 20 7.66 -10.19 4.38
N THR A 21 6.76 -10.05 5.36
CA THR A 21 6.37 -11.14 6.27
C THR A 21 5.57 -12.26 5.59
N MET A 22 4.95 -11.98 4.44
CA MET A 22 4.13 -12.93 3.70
C MET A 22 4.71 -13.26 2.31
N ASP A 23 5.80 -12.60 1.90
CA ASP A 23 6.34 -12.68 0.54
C ASP A 23 5.25 -12.45 -0.53
N ALA A 24 4.44 -11.39 -0.31
CA ALA A 24 3.30 -11.07 -1.14
C ALA A 24 3.31 -9.60 -1.57
N MET A 25 2.76 -9.29 -2.74
CA MET A 25 2.67 -7.92 -3.24
C MET A 25 1.22 -7.47 -3.20
N LEU A 26 0.87 -6.52 -2.33
CA LEU A 26 -0.42 -5.83 -2.40
C LEU A 26 -0.45 -4.99 -3.66
N VAL A 27 -1.45 -5.20 -4.53
CA VAL A 27 -1.63 -4.48 -5.79
C VAL A 27 -2.85 -3.56 -5.80
N ASP A 28 -3.83 -3.82 -4.91
CA ASP A 28 -5.04 -3.01 -4.81
C ASP A 28 -5.75 -3.19 -3.44
N TYR A 29 -6.58 -2.22 -3.06
CA TYR A 29 -7.35 -2.20 -1.81
C TYR A 29 -8.75 -1.59 -2.02
N GLU A 30 -9.80 -2.31 -1.62
CA GLU A 30 -11.17 -1.81 -1.63
C GLU A 30 -11.57 -1.22 -0.27
N PRO A 31 -12.42 -0.17 -0.24
CA PRO A 31 -12.90 0.45 1.01
C PRO A 31 -13.67 -0.50 1.94
N ASP A 32 -14.18 -1.61 1.41
CA ASP A 32 -14.85 -2.65 2.20
C ASP A 32 -13.87 -3.54 2.99
N GLY A 33 -12.56 -3.33 2.79
CA GLY A 33 -11.48 -4.04 3.48
C GLY A 33 -10.96 -5.25 2.72
N ARG A 34 -11.40 -5.50 1.48
CA ARG A 34 -10.80 -6.51 0.60
C ARG A 34 -9.50 -6.01 0.00
N VAL A 35 -8.56 -6.93 -0.14
CA VAL A 35 -7.25 -6.69 -0.74
C VAL A 35 -7.10 -7.52 -1.99
N LYS A 36 -6.28 -7.03 -2.92
CA LYS A 36 -5.80 -7.81 -4.04
C LYS A 36 -4.30 -7.97 -3.91
N LEU A 37 -3.84 -9.21 -3.83
CA LEU A 37 -2.43 -9.55 -3.89
C LEU A 37 -2.06 -9.92 -5.33
N ASP A 38 -0.80 -9.72 -5.72
CA ASP A 38 -0.30 -10.08 -7.04
C ASP A 38 -0.42 -11.59 -7.26
N GLY A 39 -1.05 -11.97 -8.38
CA GLY A 39 -1.33 -13.37 -8.67
C GLY A 39 -2.50 -14.00 -7.89
N GLU A 40 -3.17 -13.26 -7.01
CA GLU A 40 -4.33 -13.75 -6.26
C GLU A 40 -5.63 -13.01 -6.61
N ASP A 41 -6.76 -13.68 -6.32
CA ASP A 41 -8.07 -13.07 -6.37
C ASP A 41 -8.33 -12.19 -5.15
N TRP A 42 -9.32 -11.31 -5.25
CA TRP A 42 -9.75 -10.46 -4.14
C TRP A 42 -10.11 -11.28 -2.91
N SER A 43 -9.48 -10.96 -1.79
CA SER A 43 -9.68 -11.67 -0.53
C SER A 43 -9.85 -10.71 0.64
N THR A 44 -10.51 -11.18 1.70
CA THR A 44 -10.57 -10.43 2.96
C THR A 44 -9.40 -10.86 3.83
N PRO A 45 -8.45 -9.95 4.15
CA PRO A 45 -7.27 -10.32 4.91
C PRO A 45 -7.64 -10.69 6.34
N THR A 46 -7.06 -11.76 6.84
CA THR A 46 -7.13 -12.17 8.25
C THR A 46 -6.48 -11.12 9.15
N LEU A 47 -6.66 -11.26 10.47
CA LEU A 47 -6.04 -10.34 11.43
C LEU A 47 -4.51 -10.33 11.32
N GLN A 48 -3.89 -11.48 11.01
CA GLN A 48 -2.44 -11.58 10.85
C GLN A 48 -1.99 -10.88 9.57
N GLU A 49 -2.65 -11.14 8.45
CA GLU A 49 -2.33 -10.52 7.16
C GLU A 49 -2.55 -9.02 7.20
N ARG A 50 -3.61 -8.54 7.85
CA ARG A 50 -3.82 -7.11 8.07
C ARG A 50 -2.68 -6.47 8.86
N ARG A 51 -2.18 -7.14 9.91
CA ARG A 51 -1.04 -6.64 10.69
C ARG A 51 0.24 -6.63 9.86
N ALA A 52 0.47 -7.67 9.05
CA ALA A 52 1.58 -7.75 8.11
C ALA A 52 1.56 -6.59 7.10
N ILE A 53 0.41 -6.33 6.47
CA ILE A 53 0.21 -5.22 5.53
C ILE A 53 0.51 -3.88 6.22
N LEU A 54 -0.05 -3.64 7.41
CA LEU A 54 0.16 -2.40 8.14
C LEU A 54 1.64 -2.20 8.52
N HIS A 55 2.30 -3.25 8.97
CA HIS A 55 3.72 -3.21 9.30
C HIS A 55 4.56 -2.88 8.05
N ALA A 56 4.34 -3.59 6.95
CA ALA A 56 5.04 -3.35 5.69
C ALA A 56 4.84 -1.91 5.19
N ALA A 57 3.62 -1.38 5.26
CA ALA A 57 3.31 -0.01 4.87
C ALA A 57 4.06 1.02 5.73
N GLN A 58 4.10 0.81 7.05
CA GLN A 58 4.84 1.69 7.97
C GLN A 58 6.33 1.69 7.68
N THR A 59 6.92 0.50 7.51
CA THR A 59 8.34 0.37 7.15
C THR A 59 8.66 1.02 5.81
N GLU A 60 7.80 0.86 4.80
CA GLU A 60 8.02 1.48 3.50
C GLU A 60 7.94 3.01 3.57
N MET A 61 7.02 3.56 4.37
CA MET A 61 6.96 5.01 4.63
C MET A 61 8.26 5.54 5.25
N GLU A 62 8.81 4.85 6.24
CA GLU A 62 10.08 5.22 6.87
C GLU A 62 11.24 5.21 5.86
N ARG A 63 11.33 4.14 5.05
CA ARG A 63 12.36 4.02 4.00
C ARG A 63 12.25 5.10 2.93
N LEU A 64 11.02 5.41 2.49
CA LEU A 64 10.77 6.48 1.53
C LEU A 64 11.14 7.84 2.11
N GLN A 65 10.87 8.07 3.40
CA GLN A 65 11.27 9.30 4.07
C GLN A 65 12.80 9.43 4.14
N ASP A 66 13.50 8.36 4.52
CA ASP A 66 14.96 8.34 4.53
C ASP A 66 15.55 8.60 3.13
N LEU A 67 14.96 8.02 2.08
CA LEU A 67 15.35 8.25 0.69
C LEU A 67 15.16 9.71 0.28
N ILE A 68 14.02 10.32 0.61
CA ILE A 68 13.76 11.74 0.33
C ILE A 68 14.83 12.60 1.00
N LEU A 69 15.12 12.37 2.28
CA LEU A 69 16.15 13.12 3.02
C LEU A 69 17.55 12.94 2.43
N ALA A 70 17.87 11.75 1.91
CA ALA A 70 19.13 11.51 1.23
C ALA A 70 19.21 12.29 -0.09
N LEU A 71 18.15 12.25 -0.91
CA LEU A 71 18.12 12.93 -2.21
C LEU A 71 18.10 14.47 -2.06
N GLU A 72 17.42 15.01 -1.05
CA GLU A 72 17.45 16.47 -0.77
C GLU A 72 18.85 16.96 -0.39
N ARG A 73 19.65 16.13 0.28
CA ARG A 73 21.06 16.43 0.56
C ARG A 73 21.89 16.47 -0.71
N ASP A 74 21.71 15.50 -1.61
CA ASP A 74 22.46 15.41 -2.86
C ASP A 74 22.17 16.58 -3.82
N VAL A 75 20.94 17.12 -3.81
CA VAL A 75 20.55 18.28 -4.63
C VAL A 75 21.12 19.60 -4.10
N SER A 76 21.50 19.66 -2.82
CA SER A 76 21.98 20.87 -2.15
C SER A 76 23.51 21.05 -2.17
N VAL A 77 24.23 20.18 -2.90
CA VAL A 77 25.70 20.24 -3.14
C VAL A 77 25.97 20.76 -4.55
#